data_AF-A0A7W7YKF9-F1
#
_entry.id   AF-A0A7W7YKF9-F1
#
_cell.length_a   1.000
_cell.length_b   1.000
_cell.length_c   1.000
_cell.angle_alpha   90.00
_cell.angle_beta   90.00
_cell.angle_gamma   90.00
#
_symmetry.space_group_name_H-M   'P 1'
#
loop_
_entity.id
_entity.type
_entity.pdbx_description
1 polymer ?
#
loop_
_entity_poly.entity_id
_entity_poly.type
_entity_poly.pdbx_seq_one_letter_code
_entity_poly.pdbx_strand_id
1 'polypeptide(L)'
;MKHTMLVAMSLFALAACSPEHSHAKEGGGGGHSHFTEIPATADGIWKLLGEQQTKLAAVVASNDLGEAHDHGYAIRDLVRALPGKVSAENKAKAEAAAVEVAKHATAIDKSSAAGAQKATQANVEKMVEAVTMLKTQLQAK
;
A
#
# COMPACT_ATOMS: atom_id res chain seq x y z
N MET A 1 58.85 -25.17 17.36
CA MET A 1 58.96 -26.60 17.73
C MET A 1 58.70 -26.67 19.23
N LYS A 2 57.54 -27.15 19.69
CA LYS A 2 57.18 -28.56 19.81
C LYS A 2 55.66 -28.71 19.71
N HIS A 3 55.23 -29.55 18.77
CA HIS A 3 53.89 -30.10 18.71
C HIS A 3 53.77 -31.22 19.74
N THR A 4 52.62 -31.30 20.41
CA THR A 4 52.14 -32.55 20.99
C THR A 4 50.65 -32.69 20.66
N MET A 5 50.38 -33.62 19.75
CA MET A 5 49.10 -34.27 19.44
C MET A 5 48.52 -35.03 20.65
N LEU A 6 47.20 -35.28 20.66
CA LEU A 6 46.57 -36.62 20.40
C LEU A 6 45.09 -36.60 20.88
N VAL A 7 44.09 -36.51 19.98
CA VAL A 7 43.21 -37.57 19.41
C VAL A 7 42.29 -38.31 20.40
N ALA A 8 40.97 -38.24 20.15
CA ALA A 8 40.01 -39.38 20.12
C ALA A 8 38.63 -38.85 19.65
N MET A 9 38.23 -39.09 18.39
CA MET A 9 37.33 -40.20 17.97
C MET A 9 36.02 -40.24 18.77
N SER A 10 34.95 -39.63 18.25
CA SER A 10 33.93 -40.26 17.40
C SER A 10 32.92 -41.09 18.20
N LEU A 11 31.64 -40.68 18.19
CA LEU A 11 30.55 -41.63 18.00
C LEU A 11 29.33 -40.96 17.35
N PHE A 12 28.81 -41.67 16.36
CA PHE A 12 27.74 -41.32 15.45
C PHE A 12 26.39 -41.83 15.99
N ALA A 13 25.32 -41.24 15.46
CA ALA A 13 23.93 -41.72 15.38
C ALA A 13 23.03 -41.64 16.61
N LEU A 14 22.04 -40.75 16.54
CA LEU A 14 20.64 -41.17 16.38
C LEU A 14 19.84 -40.07 15.69
N ALA A 15 19.53 -40.30 14.41
CA ALA A 15 18.49 -39.61 13.69
C ALA A 15 17.14 -40.04 14.29
N ALA A 16 16.57 -39.19 15.14
CA ALA A 16 15.15 -39.24 15.47
C ALA A 16 14.43 -38.28 14.52
N CYS A 17 13.80 -38.89 13.50
CA CYS A 17 12.77 -38.28 12.69
C CYS A 17 11.70 -37.69 13.63
N SER A 18 11.53 -36.37 13.59
CA SER A 18 10.32 -35.71 14.06
C SER A 18 9.88 -34.77 12.96
N PRO A 19 8.59 -34.81 12.61
CA PRO A 19 8.11 -34.30 11.34
C PRO A 19 8.27 -32.79 11.28
N GLU A 20 8.69 -32.35 10.10
CA GLU A 20 8.39 -31.02 9.59
C GLU A 20 6.92 -30.68 9.89
N HIS A 21 6.69 -29.82 10.88
CA HIS A 21 5.57 -28.90 10.76
C HIS A 21 6.07 -27.72 9.95
N SER A 22 6.11 -27.95 8.65
CA SER A 22 5.85 -26.90 7.68
C SER A 22 4.67 -26.09 8.21
N HIS A 23 4.86 -24.81 8.49
CA HIS A 23 3.77 -23.85 8.35
C HIS A 23 3.55 -23.63 6.84
N ALA A 24 3.18 -24.71 6.16
CA ALA A 24 2.38 -24.64 4.96
C ALA A 24 0.99 -24.19 5.42
N LYS A 25 0.77 -22.88 5.34
CA LYS A 25 -0.59 -22.37 5.22
C LYS A 25 -0.85 -22.22 3.73
N GLU A 26 -1.10 -23.34 3.07
CA GLU A 26 -1.79 -23.32 1.78
C GLU A 26 -3.30 -23.42 2.04
N GLY A 27 -4.05 -22.48 1.49
CA GLY A 27 -5.51 -22.63 1.38
C GLY A 27 -6.27 -21.30 1.26
N GLY A 28 -6.29 -20.73 0.05
CA GLY A 28 -7.19 -19.65 -0.38
C GLY A 28 -6.47 -18.30 -0.43
N GLY A 29 -6.04 -17.78 -1.57
CA GLY A 29 -6.73 -17.74 -2.85
C GLY A 29 -7.08 -16.28 -3.13
N GLY A 30 -6.32 -15.66 -4.02
CA GLY A 30 -6.56 -14.31 -4.50
C GLY A 30 -5.32 -13.45 -4.37
N GLY A 31 -4.68 -13.12 -5.50
CA GLY A 31 -3.95 -11.86 -5.54
C GLY A 31 -4.91 -10.79 -5.03
N HIS A 32 -4.53 -10.09 -3.96
CA HIS A 32 -5.35 -9.06 -3.34
C HIS A 32 -5.50 -7.91 -4.33
N SER A 33 -6.35 -8.06 -5.36
CA SER A 33 -6.97 -6.92 -6.00
C SER A 33 -7.96 -6.39 -4.99
N HIS A 34 -7.48 -5.51 -4.12
CA HIS A 34 -8.29 -4.80 -3.14
C HIS A 34 -9.16 -3.78 -3.88
N PHE A 35 -10.16 -4.30 -4.60
CA PHE A 35 -11.11 -3.50 -5.35
C PHE A 35 -11.93 -2.68 -4.36
N THR A 36 -11.76 -1.37 -4.42
CA THR A 36 -12.57 -0.44 -3.66
C THR A 36 -13.84 -0.16 -4.45
N GLU A 37 -14.99 -0.56 -3.92
CA GLU A 37 -16.28 -0.24 -4.54
C GLU A 37 -16.41 1.28 -4.71
N ILE A 38 -16.69 1.71 -5.94
CA ILE A 38 -16.83 3.13 -6.26
C ILE A 38 -18.24 3.59 -5.91
N PRO A 39 -18.42 4.51 -4.95
CA PRO A 39 -19.74 4.98 -4.57
C PRO A 39 -20.47 5.68 -5.72
N ALA A 40 -21.79 5.61 -5.71
CA ALA A 40 -22.62 6.21 -6.75
C ALA A 40 -22.60 7.75 -6.77
N THR A 41 -22.26 8.38 -5.65
CA THR A 41 -22.31 9.83 -5.43
C THR A 41 -20.93 10.43 -5.13
N ALA A 42 -20.73 11.72 -5.43
CA ALA A 42 -19.50 12.43 -5.10
C ALA A 42 -19.23 12.46 -3.58
N ASP A 43 -20.26 12.67 -2.76
CA ASP A 43 -20.13 12.67 -1.30
C ASP A 43 -19.69 11.30 -0.76
N GLY A 44 -20.22 10.21 -1.34
CA GLY A 44 -19.78 8.85 -1.02
C GLY A 44 -18.31 8.65 -1.36
N ILE A 45 -17.87 9.13 -2.53
CA ILE A 45 -16.45 9.09 -2.93
C ILE A 45 -15.59 9.88 -1.93
N TRP A 46 -15.99 11.10 -1.55
CA TRP A 46 -15.22 11.91 -0.59
C TRP A 46 -15.12 11.29 0.79
N LYS A 47 -16.18 10.63 1.27
CA LYS A 47 -16.15 9.88 2.51
C LYS A 47 -15.12 8.74 2.43
N LEU A 48 -15.20 7.92 1.39
CA LEU A 48 -14.32 6.76 1.24
C LEU A 48 -12.87 7.17 0.97
N LEU A 49 -12.63 8.31 0.30
CA LEU A 49 -11.30 8.92 0.17
C LEU A 49 -10.70 9.22 1.54
N GLY A 50 -11.46 9.86 2.44
CA GLY A 50 -11.00 10.13 3.80
C GLY A 50 -10.65 8.85 4.56
N GLU A 51 -11.49 7.81 4.47
CA GLU A 51 -11.24 6.51 5.10
C GLU A 51 -9.97 5.85 4.57
N GLN A 52 -9.75 5.84 3.26
CA GLN A 52 -8.54 5.27 2.66
C GLN A 52 -7.29 6.10 3.00
N GLN A 53 -7.39 7.43 3.10
CA GLN A 53 -6.28 8.28 3.54
C GLN A 53 -5.88 7.97 4.99
N THR A 54 -6.86 7.77 5.88
CA THR A 54 -6.60 7.35 7.27
C THR A 54 -5.95 5.98 7.33
N LYS A 55 -6.45 4.99 6.57
CA LYS A 55 -5.86 3.64 6.51
C LYS A 55 -4.43 3.67 5.98
N LEU A 56 -4.19 4.37 4.86
CA LEU A 56 -2.87 4.55 4.29
C LEU A 56 -1.89 5.19 5.28
N ALA A 57 -2.32 6.26 5.97
CA ALA A 57 -1.50 6.90 6.99
C ALA A 57 -1.18 5.94 8.16
N ALA A 58 -2.15 5.12 8.58
CA ALA A 58 -1.96 4.15 9.66
C ALA A 58 -0.94 3.06 9.29
N VAL A 59 -1.06 2.43 8.12
CA VAL A 59 -0.14 1.36 7.70
C VAL A 59 1.28 1.91 7.51
N VAL A 60 1.42 3.13 6.99
CA VAL A 60 2.73 3.80 6.87
C VAL A 60 3.28 4.16 8.25
N ALA A 61 2.48 4.69 9.17
CA ALA A 61 2.93 5.00 10.53
C ALA A 61 3.38 3.76 11.30
N SER A 62 2.75 2.61 11.05
CA SER A 62 3.11 1.31 11.62
C SER A 62 4.27 0.61 10.88
N ASN A 63 4.83 1.23 9.84
CA ASN A 63 5.86 0.65 8.95
C ASN A 63 5.40 -0.68 8.30
N ASP A 64 4.08 -0.86 8.16
CA ASP A 64 3.46 -1.97 7.45
C ASP A 64 3.27 -1.58 5.98
N LEU A 65 4.39 -1.60 5.24
CA LEU A 65 4.42 -1.14 3.86
C LEU A 65 3.74 -2.10 2.87
N GLY A 66 3.41 -3.32 3.30
CA GLY A 66 2.76 -4.32 2.44
C GLY A 66 1.41 -3.83 1.90
N GLU A 67 0.61 -3.17 2.74
CA GLU A 67 -0.73 -2.69 2.40
C GLU A 67 -0.78 -1.25 1.86
N ALA A 68 0.35 -0.53 1.85
CA ALA A 68 0.39 0.86 1.41
C ALA A 68 -0.03 1.01 -0.07
N HIS A 69 0.30 0.03 -0.92
CA HIS A 69 -0.07 0.05 -2.33
C HIS A 69 -1.58 -0.13 -2.54
N ASP A 70 -2.24 -0.98 -1.74
CA ASP A 70 -3.68 -1.24 -1.81
C ASP A 70 -4.47 0.05 -1.53
N HIS A 71 -4.15 0.73 -0.42
CA HIS A 71 -4.80 2.00 -0.09
C HIS A 71 -4.44 3.12 -1.06
N GLY A 72 -3.19 3.15 -1.56
CA GLY A 72 -2.76 4.07 -2.60
C GLY A 72 -3.59 3.95 -3.88
N TYR A 73 -3.82 2.72 -4.36
CA TYR A 73 -4.61 2.47 -5.55
C TYR A 73 -6.12 2.64 -5.33
N ALA A 74 -6.64 2.33 -4.14
CA ALA A 74 -8.01 2.66 -3.76
C ALA A 74 -8.29 4.17 -3.92
N ILE A 75 -7.39 5.02 -3.41
CA ILE A 75 -7.52 6.49 -3.53
C ILE A 75 -7.44 6.91 -5.00
N ARG A 76 -6.50 6.37 -5.79
CA ARG A 76 -6.43 6.61 -7.24
C ARG A 76 -7.76 6.32 -7.93
N ASP A 77 -8.35 5.16 -7.65
CA ASP A 77 -9.57 4.72 -8.34
C ASP A 77 -10.78 5.59 -7.97
N LEU A 78 -10.86 6.00 -6.70
CA LEU A 78 -11.87 6.95 -6.22
C LEU A 78 -11.74 8.32 -6.88
N VAL A 79 -10.53 8.88 -6.94
CA VAL A 79 -10.30 10.17 -7.63
C VAL A 79 -10.57 10.05 -9.13
N ARG A 80 -10.22 8.93 -9.78
CA ARG A 80 -10.53 8.68 -11.19
C ARG A 80 -12.03 8.62 -11.48
N ALA A 81 -12.85 8.26 -10.49
CA ALA A 81 -14.30 8.24 -10.63
C ALA A 81 -14.95 9.64 -10.49
N LEU A 82 -14.29 10.60 -9.81
CA LEU A 82 -14.85 11.92 -9.54
C LEU A 82 -15.30 12.71 -10.79
N PRO A 83 -14.59 12.72 -11.94
CA PRO A 83 -15.02 13.46 -13.13
C PRO A 83 -16.45 13.14 -13.59
N GLY A 84 -16.93 11.91 -13.37
CA GLY A 84 -18.29 11.49 -13.71
C GLY A 84 -19.34 11.84 -12.65
N LYS A 85 -18.94 12.41 -11.51
CA LYS A 85 -19.77 12.67 -10.33
C LYS A 85 -19.81 14.15 -9.93
N VAL A 86 -19.00 14.99 -10.57
CA VAL A 86 -18.93 16.44 -10.32
C VAL A 86 -19.60 17.22 -11.46
N SER A 87 -19.81 18.52 -11.26
CA SER A 87 -20.34 19.40 -12.31
C SER A 87 -19.41 19.48 -13.52
N ALA A 88 -19.96 19.83 -14.69
CA ALA A 88 -19.17 19.98 -15.92
C ALA A 88 -18.00 20.98 -15.78
N GLU A 89 -18.23 22.09 -15.06
CA GLU A 89 -17.20 23.10 -14.75
C GLU A 89 -16.01 22.51 -13.97
N ASN A 90 -16.28 21.56 -13.08
CA ASN A 90 -15.29 20.96 -12.20
C ASN A 90 -14.65 19.69 -12.78
N LYS A 91 -15.18 19.18 -13.89
CA LYS A 91 -14.73 17.93 -14.51
C LYS A 91 -13.23 17.97 -14.86
N ALA A 92 -12.77 19.03 -15.52
CA ALA A 92 -11.37 19.16 -15.93
C ALA A 92 -10.40 19.22 -14.73
N LYS A 93 -10.80 19.89 -13.63
CA LYS A 93 -10.03 19.92 -12.38
C LYS A 93 -9.91 18.51 -11.78
N ALA A 94 -11.01 17.76 -11.76
CA ALA A 94 -11.02 16.38 -11.27
C ALA A 94 -10.18 15.44 -12.15
N GLU A 95 -10.20 15.61 -13.48
CA GLU A 95 -9.37 14.83 -14.41
C GLU A 95 -7.87 15.10 -14.21
N ALA A 96 -7.49 16.37 -14.08
CA ALA A 96 -6.10 16.75 -13.81
C ALA A 96 -5.61 16.15 -12.47
N ALA A 97 -6.42 16.25 -11.42
CA ALA A 97 -6.09 15.65 -10.13
C ALA A 97 -6.00 14.12 -10.19
N ALA A 98 -6.84 13.44 -10.99
CA ALA A 98 -6.76 11.99 -11.17
C ALA A 98 -5.41 11.56 -11.78
N VAL A 99 -4.85 12.35 -12.70
CA VAL A 99 -3.52 12.10 -13.27
C VAL A 99 -2.42 12.25 -12.20
N GLU A 100 -2.46 13.32 -11.40
CA GLU A 100 -1.46 13.54 -10.35
C GLU A 100 -1.53 12.47 -9.25
N VAL A 101 -2.74 12.14 -8.78
CA VAL A 101 -2.94 11.09 -7.77
C VAL A 101 -2.47 9.73 -8.29
N ALA A 102 -2.68 9.41 -9.58
CA ALA A 102 -2.17 8.17 -10.17
C ALA A 102 -0.62 8.09 -10.17
N LYS A 103 0.06 9.21 -10.40
CA LYS A 103 1.54 9.28 -10.28
C LYS A 103 1.97 9.00 -8.85
N HIS A 104 1.32 9.60 -7.85
CA HIS A 104 1.66 9.39 -6.45
C HIS A 104 1.36 7.96 -5.99
N ALA A 105 0.22 7.38 -6.38
CA ALA A 105 -0.09 5.98 -6.07
C ALA A 105 0.97 5.01 -6.64
N THR A 106 1.43 5.27 -7.88
CA THR A 106 2.54 4.50 -8.47
C THR A 106 3.86 4.69 -7.74
N ALA A 107 4.13 5.90 -7.23
CA ALA A 107 5.33 6.18 -6.45
C ALA A 107 5.28 5.50 -5.08
N ILE A 108 4.12 5.49 -4.42
CA ILE A 108 3.85 4.77 -3.17
C ILE A 108 4.14 3.29 -3.36
N ASP A 109 3.50 2.65 -4.34
CA ASP A 109 3.69 1.24 -4.70
C ASP A 109 5.18 0.88 -4.87
N LYS A 110 5.90 1.64 -5.69
CA LYS A 110 7.33 1.43 -5.90
C LYS A 110 8.15 1.58 -4.62
N SER A 111 7.90 2.63 -3.83
CA SER A 111 8.64 2.87 -2.59
C SER A 111 8.31 1.85 -1.49
N SER A 112 7.06 1.41 -1.41
CA SER A 112 6.61 0.46 -0.39
C SER A 112 7.10 -0.96 -0.71
N ALA A 113 7.06 -1.37 -1.98
CA ALA A 113 7.65 -2.63 -2.46
C ALA A 113 9.18 -2.68 -2.24
N ALA A 114 9.84 -1.52 -2.26
CA ALA A 114 11.27 -1.41 -1.94
C ALA A 114 11.58 -1.32 -0.43
N GLY A 115 10.57 -1.35 0.45
CA GLY A 115 10.74 -1.15 1.90
C GLY A 115 11.21 0.26 2.28
N ALA A 116 11.07 1.25 1.38
CA ALA A 116 11.60 2.59 1.56
C ALA A 116 10.62 3.47 2.36
N GLN A 117 10.62 3.30 3.69
CA GLN A 117 9.69 3.97 4.60
C GLN A 117 9.58 5.49 4.41
N LYS A 118 10.72 6.21 4.47
CA LYS A 118 10.73 7.68 4.32
C LYS A 118 10.23 8.15 2.95
N ALA A 119 10.57 7.41 1.89
CA ALA A 119 10.11 7.73 0.55
C ALA A 119 8.60 7.47 0.41
N THR A 120 8.11 6.38 1.00
CA THR A 120 6.68 6.06 1.03
C THR A 120 5.90 7.15 1.73
N GLN A 121 6.34 7.56 2.93
CA GLN A 121 5.71 8.66 3.67
C GLN A 121 5.66 9.95 2.85
N ALA A 122 6.78 10.37 2.23
CA ALA A 122 6.80 11.58 1.41
C ALA A 122 5.86 11.50 0.18
N ASN A 123 5.69 10.30 -0.41
CA ASN A 123 4.75 10.11 -1.51
C ASN A 123 3.28 10.12 -1.03
N VAL A 124 3.01 9.60 0.16
CA VAL A 124 1.68 9.65 0.81
C VAL A 124 1.28 11.09 1.11
N GLU A 125 2.19 11.89 1.68
CA GLU A 125 1.97 13.31 1.96
C GLU A 125 1.57 14.08 0.68
N LYS A 126 2.32 13.87 -0.42
CA LYS A 126 1.98 14.47 -1.73
C LYS A 126 0.62 14.02 -2.26
N MET A 127 0.27 12.75 -2.09
CA MET A 127 -1.04 12.25 -2.51
C MET A 127 -2.18 12.90 -1.70
N VAL A 128 -2.01 13.02 -0.39
CA VAL A 128 -2.98 13.68 0.50
C VAL A 128 -3.12 15.16 0.15
N GLU A 129 -2.02 15.84 -0.12
CA GLU A 129 -2.02 17.23 -0.56
C GLU A 129 -2.77 17.41 -1.88
N ALA A 130 -2.51 16.56 -2.88
CA ALA A 130 -3.20 16.60 -4.17
C ALA A 130 -4.73 16.41 -4.01
N VAL A 131 -5.16 15.44 -3.19
CA VAL A 131 -6.59 15.20 -2.91
C VAL A 131 -7.21 16.39 -2.16
N THR A 132 -6.48 16.98 -1.22
CA THR A 132 -6.95 18.15 -0.45
C THR A 132 -7.08 19.37 -1.33
N MET A 133 -6.10 19.65 -2.19
CA MET A 133 -6.16 20.73 -3.17
C MET A 133 -7.34 20.56 -4.11
N LEU A 134 -7.58 19.35 -4.63
CA LEU A 134 -8.75 19.06 -5.45
C LEU A 134 -10.03 19.43 -4.71
N LYS A 135 -10.21 18.93 -3.47
CA LYS A 135 -11.40 19.20 -2.66
C LYS A 135 -11.63 20.70 -2.50
N THR A 136 -10.60 21.47 -2.18
CA THR A 136 -10.65 22.94 -2.09
C THR A 136 -11.05 23.58 -3.42
N GLN A 137 -10.44 23.17 -4.53
CA GLN A 137 -10.74 23.71 -5.86
C GLN A 137 -12.17 23.43 -6.35
N LEU A 138 -12.78 22.34 -5.88
CA LEU A 138 -14.18 22.00 -6.19
C LEU A 138 -15.18 22.77 -5.31
N GLN A 139 -14.74 23.25 -4.14
CA GLN A 139 -15.55 24.03 -3.20
C GLN A 139 -15.41 25.54 -3.39
N ALA A 140 -14.31 25.99 -4.00
CA ALA A 140 -14.11 27.38 -4.40
C ALA A 140 -15.13 27.74 -5.50
N LYS A 141 -16.03 28.67 -5.19
CA LYS A 141 -16.98 29.27 -6.12
C LYS A 141 -16.40 30.50 -6.79
#